data_AF-A0A399EUN5-F1
#
_entry.id   AF-A0A399EUN5-F1
#
_cell.length_a   1.000
_cell.length_b   1.000
_cell.length_c   1.000
_cell.angle_alpha   90.00
_cell.angle_beta   90.00
_cell.angle_gamma   90.00
#
_symmetry.space_group_name_H-M   'P 1'
#
loop_
_entity.id
_entity.type
_entity.pdbx_description
1 polymer ?
#
loop_
_entity_poly.entity_id
_entity_poly.type
_entity_poly.pdbx_seq_one_letter_code
_entity_poly.pdbx_strand_id
1 'polypeptide(L)' 'MGNVLSKVALYLGLLLLLLAVIFLIWNAIDLNNLATAASVLNRPYHNPIGRVLLTALLALGAGFLLGLSLRGGSRPPA' A
#
# COMPACT_ATOMS: atom_id res chain seq x y z
N MET A 1 -19.98 18.40 -10.86
CA MET A 1 -19.07 18.24 -9.71
C MET A 1 -18.68 16.79 -9.39
N GLY A 2 -19.52 15.77 -9.63
CA GLY A 2 -19.19 14.36 -9.32
C GLY A 2 -17.95 13.78 -10.02
N ASN A 3 -17.66 14.19 -11.27
CA ASN A 3 -16.50 13.67 -12.03
C ASN A 3 -15.14 14.13 -11.49
N VAL A 4 -15.04 15.31 -10.86
CA VAL A 4 -13.75 15.83 -10.39
C VAL A 4 -13.32 15.11 -9.13
N LEU A 5 -14.24 14.89 -8.18
CA LEU A 5 -13.96 14.19 -6.94
C LEU A 5 -13.58 12.72 -7.16
N SER A 6 -14.27 12.03 -8.08
CA SER A 6 -13.91 10.65 -8.45
C SER A 6 -12.50 10.57 -9.06
N LYS A 7 -12.13 11.50 -9.97
CA LYS A 7 -10.78 11.56 -10.54
C LYS A 7 -9.70 11.84 -9.49
N VAL A 8 -9.95 12.77 -8.57
CA VAL A 8 -9.01 13.08 -7.48
C VAL A 8 -8.81 11.86 -6.57
N ALA A 9 -9.89 11.18 -6.19
CA ALA A 9 -9.80 9.94 -5.41
C ALA A 9 -9.03 8.84 -6.16
N LEU A 10 -9.22 8.74 -7.48
CA LEU A 10 -8.54 7.76 -8.33
C LEU A 10 -7.02 8.02 -8.37
N TYR A 11 -6.59 9.27 -8.59
CA TYR A 11 -5.18 9.62 -8.61
C TYR A 11 -4.51 9.46 -7.24
N LEU A 12 -5.19 9.87 -6.15
CA LEU A 12 -4.69 9.66 -4.80
C LEU A 12 -4.58 8.17 -4.47
N GLY A 13 -5.59 7.37 -4.82
CA GLY A 13 -5.57 5.93 -4.64
C GLY A 13 -4.41 5.26 -5.39
N LEU A 14 -4.17 5.65 -6.64
CA LEU A 14 -3.03 5.17 -7.44
C LEU A 14 -1.69 5.56 -6.82
N LEU A 15 -1.55 6.80 -6.33
CA LEU A 15 -0.33 7.27 -5.69
C LEU A 15 -0.03 6.47 -4.41
N LEU A 16 -1.05 6.27 -3.56
CA LEU A 16 -0.91 5.47 -2.35
C LEU A 16 -0.58 4.01 -2.68
N LEU A 17 -1.17 3.45 -3.72
CA LEU A 17 -0.88 2.09 -4.18
C LEU A 17 0.59 1.96 -4.61
N LEU A 18 1.09 2.93 -5.38
CA LEU A 18 2.48 2.97 -5.81
C LEU A 18 3.44 3.01 -4.62
N LEU A 19 3.17 3.86 -3.63
CA LEU A 19 3.95 3.92 -2.40
C LEU A 19 3.87 2.61 -1.62
N ALA A 20 2.69 2.00 -1.50
CA ALA A 20 2.52 0.72 -0.84
C ALA A 20 3.36 -0.39 -1.51
N VAL A 21 3.39 -0.44 -2.84
CA VAL A 21 4.20 -1.43 -3.58
C VAL A 21 5.69 -1.25 -3.32
N ILE A 22 6.20 -0.02 -3.35
CA ILE A 22 7.61 0.28 -3.06
C ILE A 22 7.97 -0.20 -1.64
N PHE A 23 7.13 0.12 -0.66
CA PHE A 23 7.35 -0.30 0.72
C PHE A 23 7.21 -1.82 0.90
N LEU A 24 6.31 -2.46 0.14
CA LEU A 24 6.15 -3.92 0.18
C LEU A 24 7.41 -4.64 -0.31
N ILE A 25 8.00 -4.18 -1.42
CA ILE A 25 9.28 -4.72 -1.92
C ILE A 25 10.36 -4.55 -0.87
N TRP A 26 10.45 -3.37 -0.27
CA TRP A 26 11.49 -3.09 0.71
C TRP A 26 11.30 -3.93 2.00
N ASN A 27 10.06 -4.11 2.46
CA ASN A 27 9.77 -4.98 3.60
C ASN A 27 10.06 -6.45 3.30
N ALA A 28 9.84 -6.92 2.07
CA ALA A 28 10.18 -8.29 1.68
C ALA A 28 11.69 -8.54 1.79
N ILE A 29 12.50 -7.57 1.34
CA ILE A 29 13.96 -7.62 1.47
C ILE A 29 14.37 -7.62 2.96
N ASP A 30 13.81 -6.71 3.77
CA ASP A 30 14.16 -6.62 5.19
C ASP A 30 13.75 -7.85 5.99
N LEU A 31 12.60 -8.46 5.70
CA LEU A 31 12.18 -9.70 6.35
C LEU A 31 13.09 -10.88 5.97
N ASN A 32 13.56 -10.94 4.73
CA ASN A 32 14.52 -11.95 4.30
C ASN A 32 15.87 -11.77 5.03
N ASN A 33 16.34 -10.53 5.14
CA ASN A 33 17.57 -10.20 5.88
C ASN A 33 17.42 -10.52 7.37
N LEU A 34 16.27 -10.22 7.99
CA LEU A 34 15.96 -10.59 9.37
C LEU A 34 16.00 -12.11 9.56
N ALA A 35 15.35 -12.88 8.69
CA ALA A 35 15.35 -14.33 8.74
C ALA A 35 16.76 -14.92 8.60
N THR A 36 17.57 -14.34 7.71
CA THR A 36 18.97 -14.74 7.50
C THR A 36 19.84 -14.38 8.72
N ALA A 37 19.68 -13.19 9.28
CA ALA A 37 20.41 -12.76 10.47
C ALA A 37 20.09 -13.60 11.70
N ALA A 38 18.81 -13.98 11.86
CA ALA A 38 18.36 -14.83 12.96
C ALA A 38 18.86 -16.28 12.84
N SER A 39 18.85 -16.85 11.62
CA SER A 39 19.20 -18.25 11.40
C SER A 39 20.71 -18.51 11.26
N VAL A 40 21.46 -17.60 10.62
CA VAL A 40 22.88 -17.83 10.28
C VAL A 40 23.82 -17.09 11.22
N LEU A 41 23.49 -15.84 11.54
CA LEU A 41 24.44 -14.93 12.20
C LEU A 41 24.18 -14.77 13.70
N ASN A 42 23.02 -15.22 14.20
CA ASN A 42 22.52 -14.98 15.57
C ASN A 42 22.76 -13.52 16.03
N ARG A 43 22.55 -12.57 15.11
CA ARG A 43 22.77 -11.13 15.35
C ARG A 43 21.44 -10.43 15.59
N PRO A 44 21.40 -9.44 16.50
CA PRO A 44 20.23 -8.58 16.65
C PRO A 44 20.02 -7.79 15.36
N TYR A 45 18.82 -7.89 14.80
CA TYR A 45 18.39 -7.16 13.61
C TYR A 45 17.22 -6.25 13.98
N HIS A 46 17.10 -5.10 13.32
CA HIS A 46 16.04 -4.16 13.67
C HIS A 46 14.66 -4.79 13.41
N ASN A 47 13.67 -4.47 14.24
CA ASN A 47 12.31 -4.94 14.01
C ASN A 47 11.65 -4.14 12.85
N PRO A 48 11.23 -4.76 11.73
CA PRO A 48 10.61 -4.06 10.61
C PRO A 48 9.10 -3.80 10.78
N ILE A 49 8.49 -4.20 11.90
CA ILE A 49 7.03 -4.23 12.04
C ILE A 49 6.33 -2.89 11.81
N GLY A 50 6.94 -1.76 12.20
CA GLY A 50 6.37 -0.44 11.95
C GLY A 50 6.23 -0.12 10.45
N ARG A 51 7.20 -0.55 9.63
CA ARG A 51 7.14 -0.38 8.17
C ARG A 51 6.15 -1.34 7.52
N VAL A 52 6.04 -2.57 8.03
CA VAL A 52 5.00 -3.52 7.58
C VAL A 52 3.61 -2.94 7.84
N LEU A 53 3.38 -2.40 9.05
CA LEU A 53 2.10 -1.80 9.42
C LEU A 53 1.76 -0.58 8.54
N LEU A 54 2.74 0.30 8.30
CA LEU A 54 2.58 1.44 7.40
C LEU A 54 2.18 1.00 5.98
N THR A 55 2.82 -0.06 5.47
CA THR A 55 2.52 -0.60 4.13
C THR A 55 1.09 -1.12 4.05
N ALA A 56 0.64 -1.83 5.08
CA ALA A 56 -0.73 -2.31 5.16
C ALA A 56 -1.74 -1.15 5.17
N LEU A 57 -1.48 -0.10 5.93
CA LEU A 57 -2.34 1.09 5.97
C LEU A 57 -2.39 1.81 4.61
N LEU A 58 -1.25 1.95 3.93
CA LEU A 58 -1.21 2.54 2.59
C LEU A 58 -1.99 1.69 1.58
N ALA A 59 -1.84 0.37 1.61
CA ALA A 59 -2.57 -0.54 0.72
C ALA A 59 -4.09 -0.51 0.96
N LEU A 60 -4.52 -0.48 2.22
CA LEU A 60 -5.94 -0.34 2.57
C LEU A 60 -6.51 1.01 2.13
N GLY A 61 -5.78 2.10 2.40
CA GLY A 61 -6.17 3.44 1.96
C GLY A 61 -6.26 3.55 0.44
N ALA A 62 -5.29 2.98 -0.28
CA ALA A 62 -5.30 2.91 -1.73
C ALA A 62 -6.52 2.14 -2.27
N GLY A 63 -6.76 0.94 -1.77
CA GLY A 63 -7.91 0.11 -2.17
C GLY A 63 -9.25 0.79 -1.89
N PHE A 64 -9.38 1.46 -0.75
CA PHE A 64 -10.57 2.24 -0.41
C PHE A 64 -10.81 3.39 -1.38
N LEU A 65 -9.79 4.21 -1.66
CA LEU A 65 -9.93 5.35 -2.57
C LEU A 65 -10.19 4.92 -4.02
N LEU A 66 -9.53 3.86 -4.48
CA LEU A 66 -9.78 3.28 -5.80
C LEU A 66 -11.21 2.72 -5.88
N GLY A 67 -11.68 1.99 -4.86
CA GLY A 67 -13.06 1.51 -4.79
C GLY A 67 -14.10 2.63 -4.81
N LEU A 68 -13.86 3.72 -4.08
CA LEU A 68 -14.72 4.91 -4.13
C LEU A 68 -14.76 5.55 -5.52
N SER A 69 -13.61 5.62 -6.20
CA SER A 69 -13.52 6.23 -7.53
C SER A 69 -14.34 5.45 -8.58
N LEU A 70 -14.33 4.11 -8.50
CA LEU A 70 -15.06 3.22 -9.41
C LEU A 70 -16.59 3.31 -9.21
N ARG A 71 -17.05 3.39 -7.95
CA ARG A 71 -18.49 3.51 -7.63
C ARG A 71 -19.11 4.83 -8.12
N GLY A 72 -18.30 5.88 -8.27
CA GLY A 72 -18.73 7.17 -8.81
C GLY A 72 -18.96 7.18 -10.33
N GLY A 73 -18.35 6.25 -11.08
CA GLY A 73 -18.45 6.16 -12.54
C GLY A 73 -19.55 5.23 -13.06
N SER A 74 -20.11 4.37 -12.21
CA SER A 74 -21.01 3.27 -12.59
C SER A 74 -22.50 3.64 -12.60
N ARG A 75 -22.88 4.84 -13.03
CA ARG A 75 -24.28 5.11 -13.44
C ARG A 75 -24.37 4.92 -14.96
N PRO A 76 -24.96 3.81 -15.46
CA PRO A 76 -25.31 3.71 -16.87
C PRO A 76 -26.38 4.77 -17.18
N PRO A 77 -26.29 5.52 -18.30
CA PRO A 77 -27.47 6.18 -18.83
C PRO A 77 -28.50 5.10 -19.17
N ALA A 78 -29.72 5.29 -18.65
CA ALA A 78 -30.89 4.47 -18.96
C ALA A 78 -31.24 4.56 -20.45
#